data_AF-A0A959K4R3-F1
#
_entry.id   AF-A0A959K4R3-F1
#
_cell.length_a   1.000
_cell.length_b   1.000
_cell.length_c   1.000
_cell.angle_alpha   90.00
_cell.angle_beta   90.00
_cell.angle_gamma   90.00
#
_symmetry.space_group_name_H-M   'P 1'
#
loop_
_entity.id
_entity.type
_entity.pdbx_description
1 polymer ?
#
loop_
_entity_poly.entity_id
_entity_poly.type
_entity_poly.pdbx_seq_one_letter_code
_entity_poly.pdbx_strand_id
1 'polypeptide(L)'
;PPEVQNVIYNVRPGLTGIGSIVFRDEEELISEIKRNGGSVWDFYRERIYPHKGKLEEWYQQKMSFWLDLSIIFLTAWVIIFPRSELYYRWFRDLPRRDF
;
A
#
# COMPACT_ATOMS: atom_id res chain seq x y z
N PRO A 1 10.28 -9.05 -7.79
CA PRO A 1 11.45 -9.87 -7.38
C PRO A 1 10.98 -11.12 -6.62
N PRO A 2 11.68 -12.26 -6.71
CA PRO A 2 11.29 -13.49 -5.99
C PRO A 2 11.20 -13.29 -4.46
N GLU A 3 12.00 -12.39 -3.89
CA GLU A 3 11.94 -12.04 -2.45
C GLU A 3 10.62 -11.36 -2.07
N VAL A 4 10.09 -10.50 -2.93
CA VAL A 4 8.81 -9.80 -2.71
C VAL A 4 7.62 -10.75 -2.81
N GLN A 5 7.73 -11.81 -3.63
CA GLN A 5 6.67 -12.83 -3.73
C GLN A 5 6.49 -13.58 -2.40
N ASN A 6 7.57 -13.97 -1.73
CA ASN A 6 7.47 -14.68 -0.45
C ASN A 6 6.81 -13.85 0.66
N VAL A 7 7.01 -12.52 0.67
CA VAL A 7 6.37 -11.63 1.65
C VAL A 7 4.89 -11.43 1.34
N ILE A 8 4.53 -11.23 0.07
CA ILE A 8 3.14 -10.98 -0.35
C ILE A 8 2.25 -12.22 -0.20
N TYR A 9 2.78 -13.44 -0.42
CA TYR A 9 2.00 -14.68 -0.34
C TYR A 9 1.86 -15.26 1.07
N ASN A 10 2.56 -14.72 2.08
CA ASN A 10 2.49 -15.22 3.45
C ASN A 10 1.29 -14.70 4.24
N VAL A 11 0.49 -13.81 3.64
CA VAL A 11 -0.70 -13.21 4.21
C VAL A 11 -1.89 -13.64 3.37
N ARG A 12 -3.00 -14.04 4.01
CA ARG A 12 -4.22 -14.41 3.26
C ARG A 12 -4.68 -13.20 2.44
N PRO A 13 -4.76 -13.29 1.11
CA PRO A 13 -5.31 -12.19 0.32
C PRO A 13 -6.78 -11.98 0.71
N GLY A 14 -7.18 -10.74 0.98
CA GLY A 14 -8.61 -10.41 1.11
C GLY A 14 -9.11 -9.82 2.43
N LEU A 15 -8.28 -9.22 3.27
CA LEU A 15 -8.76 -8.16 4.18
C LEU A 15 -7.98 -6.90 3.87
N THR A 16 -8.66 -5.76 3.80
CA THR A 16 -8.10 -4.43 3.57
C THR A 16 -6.83 -4.21 4.41
N GLY A 17 -5.67 -4.29 3.76
CA GLY A 17 -4.37 -4.03 4.39
C GLY A 17 -3.98 -2.57 4.24
N ILE A 18 -2.96 -2.15 5.00
CA ILE A 18 -2.40 -0.80 4.89
C ILE A 18 -1.92 -0.48 3.46
N GLY A 19 -1.50 -1.51 2.70
CA GLY A 19 -1.17 -1.40 1.28
C GLY A 19 -2.33 -0.89 0.42
N SER A 20 -3.57 -1.35 0.65
CA SER A 20 -4.75 -0.88 -0.09
C SER A 20 -5.09 0.58 0.20
N ILE A 21 -4.80 1.07 1.40
CA ILE A 21 -5.00 2.48 1.76
C ILE A 21 -3.95 3.37 1.06
N VAL A 22 -2.68 2.96 1.08
CA VAL A 22 -1.56 3.71 0.47
C VAL A 22 -1.64 3.70 -1.06
N PHE A 23 -2.12 2.60 -1.67
CA PHE A 23 -2.24 2.42 -3.12
C PHE A 23 -3.67 2.61 -3.63
N ARG A 24 -4.48 3.42 -2.94
CA ARG A 24 -5.87 3.73 -3.35
C ARG A 24 -5.99 4.35 -4.75
N ASP A 25 -4.93 5.01 -5.22
CA ASP A 25 -4.81 5.74 -6.48
C ASP A 25 -3.99 4.96 -7.53
N GLU A 26 -3.75 3.66 -7.30
CA GLU A 26 -2.92 2.83 -8.19
C GLU A 26 -3.40 2.85 -9.65
N GLU A 27 -4.71 2.77 -9.89
CA GLU A 27 -5.24 2.82 -11.26
C GLU A 27 -4.95 4.15 -11.97
N GLU A 28 -4.95 5.26 -11.23
CA GLU A 28 -4.64 6.58 -11.77
C GLU A 28 -3.16 6.67 -12.15
N LEU A 29 -2.26 6.19 -11.28
CA LEU A 29 -0.82 6.10 -11.55
C LEU A 29 -0.52 5.25 -12.78
N ILE A 30 -1.14 4.07 -12.89
CA ILE A 30 -0.95 3.18 -14.05
C ILE A 30 -1.48 3.82 -15.33
N SER A 31 -2.62 4.51 -15.24
CA SER A 31 -3.20 5.24 -16.37
C SER A 31 -2.28 6.37 -16.86
N GLU A 32 -1.63 7.07 -15.94
CA GLU A 32 -0.64 8.11 -16.27
C GLU A 32 0.62 7.54 -16.93
N ILE A 33 1.20 6.47 -16.39
CA ILE A 33 2.35 5.79 -16.99
C ILE A 33 2.02 5.34 -18.42
N LYS A 34 0.84 4.75 -18.61
CA LYS A 34 0.36 4.33 -19.93
C LYS A 34 0.19 5.52 -20.88
N ARG A 35 -0.39 6.64 -20.42
CA ARG A 35 -0.55 7.87 -21.20
C ARG A 35 0.79 8.47 -21.63
N ASN A 36 1.80 8.38 -20.78
CA ASN A 36 3.14 8.89 -21.03
C ASN A 36 4.02 7.93 -21.86
N GLY A 37 3.44 6.82 -22.36
CA GLY A 37 4.17 5.83 -23.17
C GLY A 37 5.14 4.95 -22.39
N GLY A 38 5.05 4.95 -21.07
CA GLY A 38 5.89 4.14 -20.20
C GLY A 38 5.46 2.67 -20.11
N SER A 39 6.39 1.82 -19.67
CA SER A 39 6.11 0.42 -19.39
C SER A 39 5.43 0.27 -18.03
N VAL A 40 4.13 -0.05 -18.05
CA VAL A 40 3.33 -0.35 -16.85
C VAL A 40 3.98 -1.48 -16.05
N TRP A 41 4.49 -2.50 -16.72
CA TRP A 41 5.10 -3.65 -16.06
C TRP A 41 6.39 -3.31 -15.33
N ASP A 42 7.23 -2.46 -15.93
CA ASP A 42 8.48 -2.03 -15.27
C ASP A 42 8.16 -1.11 -14.08
N PHE A 43 7.17 -0.22 -14.20
CA PHE A 43 6.69 0.58 -13.07
C PHE A 43 6.18 -0.29 -11.91
N TYR A 44 5.43 -1.35 -12.20
CA TYR A 44 5.02 -2.33 -11.20
C TYR A 44 6.22 -2.98 -10.50
N ARG A 45 7.18 -3.47 -11.30
CA ARG A 45 8.34 -4.21 -10.82
C ARG A 45 9.30 -3.35 -9.99
N GLU A 46 9.52 -2.11 -10.41
CA GLU A 46 10.55 -1.23 -9.86
C GLU A 46 10.02 -0.31 -8.75
N ARG A 47 8.72 0.06 -8.80
CA ARG A 47 8.13 1.03 -7.88
C ARG A 47 7.08 0.40 -6.98
N ILE A 48 6.04 -0.19 -7.56
CA ILE A 48 4.86 -0.65 -6.78
C ILE A 48 5.22 -1.86 -5.90
N TYR A 49 5.75 -2.93 -6.48
CA TYR A 49 5.99 -4.17 -5.71
C TYR A 49 6.99 -4.01 -4.56
N PRO A 50 8.15 -3.34 -4.74
CA PRO A 50 9.07 -3.13 -3.62
C PRO A 50 8.42 -2.32 -2.49
N HIS A 51 7.61 -1.31 -2.82
CA HIS A 51 6.95 -0.50 -1.81
C HIS A 51 5.79 -1.24 -1.12
N LYS A 52 4.98 -2.00 -1.87
CA LYS A 52 3.99 -2.93 -1.27
C LYS A 52 4.65 -3.94 -0.33
N GLY A 53 5.80 -4.50 -0.72
CA GLY A 53 6.58 -5.40 0.14
C GLY A 53 6.96 -4.76 1.47
N LYS A 54 7.46 -3.52 1.46
CA LYS A 54 7.80 -2.78 2.70
C LYS A 54 6.58 -2.52 3.59
N LEU A 55 5.42 -2.23 3.01
CA LEU A 55 4.19 -2.01 3.76
C LEU A 55 3.72 -3.31 4.43
N GLU A 56 3.82 -4.44 3.74
CA GLU A 56 3.53 -5.77 4.29
C GLU A 56 4.51 -6.15 5.42
N GLU A 57 5.81 -5.94 5.22
CA GLU A 57 6.82 -6.16 6.28
C GLU A 57 6.53 -5.29 7.52
N TRP A 58 6.21 -4.02 7.32
CA TRP A 58 5.83 -3.11 8.41
C TRP A 58 4.59 -3.59 9.16
N TYR A 59 3.57 -4.05 8.42
CA TYR A 59 2.36 -4.60 9.01
C TYR A 59 2.65 -5.87 9.81
N GLN A 60 3.41 -6.82 9.25
CA GLN A 60 3.78 -8.07 9.94
C GLN A 60 4.56 -7.81 11.22
N GLN A 61 5.47 -6.83 11.23
CA GLN A 61 6.24 -6.44 12.43
C GLN A 61 5.38 -5.82 13.53
N LYS A 62 4.21 -5.25 13.19
CA LYS A 62 3.32 -4.53 14.12
C LYS A 62 1.96 -5.20 14.30
N MET A 63 1.80 -6.39 13.72
CA MET A 63 0.55 -7.12 13.66
C MET A 63 -0.04 -7.26 15.06
N SER A 64 -1.18 -6.62 15.27
CA SER A 64 -1.88 -6.59 16.53
C SER A 64 -3.35 -6.26 16.30
N PHE A 65 -4.22 -6.72 17.18
CA PHE A 65 -5.66 -6.45 17.10
C PHE A 65 -5.97 -4.93 17.00
N TRP A 66 -5.20 -4.10 17.71
CA TRP A 66 -5.35 -2.65 17.68
C TRP A 66 -4.90 -2.03 16.35
N LEU A 67 -3.86 -2.57 15.73
CA LEU A 67 -3.44 -2.14 14.39
C LEU A 67 -4.56 -2.44 13.38
N ASP A 68 -5.12 -3.65 13.42
CA ASP A 68 -6.20 -4.06 12.52
C ASP A 68 -7.42 -3.16 12.66
N LEU A 69 -7.83 -2.88 13.90
CA LEU A 69 -8.93 -1.96 14.18
C LEU A 69 -8.65 -0.53 13.66
N SER A 70 -7.40 -0.07 13.80
CA SER A 70 -6.97 1.23 13.29
C SER A 70 -7.00 1.28 11.76
N ILE A 71 -6.57 0.21 11.08
CA ILE A 71 -6.61 0.09 9.62
C ILE A 71 -8.06 0.08 9.12
N ILE A 72 -8.96 -0.63 9.79
CA ILE A 72 -10.40 -0.61 9.46
C ILE A 72 -10.97 0.81 9.59
N PHE A 73 -10.66 1.50 10.69
CA PHE A 73 -11.10 2.88 10.88
C PHE A 73 -10.56 3.82 9.79
N LEU A 74 -9.27 3.72 9.47
CA LEU A 74 -8.65 4.52 8.41
C LEU A 74 -9.22 4.20 7.03
N THR A 75 -9.59 2.94 6.77
CA THR A 75 -10.27 2.54 5.53
C THR A 75 -11.59 3.30 5.39
N ALA A 76 -12.42 3.31 6.43
CA ALA A 76 -13.67 4.07 6.43
C ALA A 76 -13.41 5.59 6.31
N TRP A 77 -12.40 6.10 7.01
CA TRP A 77 -12.03 7.52 6.96
C TRP A 77 -11.63 7.97 5.55
N VAL A 78 -10.83 7.18 4.85
CA VAL A 78 -10.31 7.49 3.50
C VAL A 78 -11.40 7.37 2.43
N ILE A 79 -12.49 6.63 2.68
CA ILE A 79 -13.68 6.64 1.83
C ILE A 79 -14.43 7.98 1.96
N ILE A 80 -14.55 8.52 3.18
CA ILE A 80 -15.22 9.81 3.43
C ILE A 80 -14.34 10.99 3.00
N PHE A 81 -13.03 10.92 3.30
CA PHE A 81 -12.05 11.96 3.03
C PHE A 81 -10.93 11.44 2.12
N PRO A 82 -11.15 11.38 0.80
CA PRO A 82 -10.24 10.69 -0.11
C PRO A 82 -8.84 11.29 -0.23
N ARG A 83 -8.69 12.59 0.02
CA ARG A 83 -7.40 13.30 -0.02
C ARG A 83 -6.66 13.28 1.31
N SER A 84 -7.20 12.61 2.32
CA SER A 84 -6.63 12.61 3.66
C SER A 84 -5.49 11.59 3.78
N GLU A 85 -4.28 12.08 4.00
CA GLU A 85 -3.10 11.27 4.35
C GLU A 85 -2.99 11.01 5.86
N LEU A 86 -4.13 10.91 6.55
CA LEU A 86 -4.19 10.71 8.00
C LEU A 86 -3.40 9.48 8.45
N TYR A 87 -3.38 8.42 7.63
CA TYR A 87 -2.65 7.20 7.89
C TYR A 87 -1.13 7.43 8.05
N TYR A 88 -0.51 8.36 7.31
CA TYR A 88 0.91 8.72 7.50
C TYR A 88 1.17 9.53 8.77
N ARG A 89 0.17 10.28 9.25
CA ARG A 89 0.28 11.02 10.52
C ARG A 89 0.06 10.11 11.72
N TRP A 90 -0.84 9.14 11.58
CA TRP A 90 -1.16 8.15 12.60
C TRP A 90 -0.03 7.14 12.77
N PHE A 91 0.48 6.62 11.66
CA PHE A 91 1.59 5.66 11.62
C PHE A 91 2.87 6.37 11.17
N ARG A 92 3.58 6.98 12.14
CA ARG A 92 4.75 7.83 11.86
C ARG A 92 5.92 7.09 11.21
N ASP A 93 6.01 5.78 11.41
CA ASP A 93 7.05 4.89 10.88
C ASP A 93 6.58 4.08 9.67
N LEU A 94 5.39 4.37 9.14
CA LEU A 94 4.89 3.75 7.92
C LEU A 94 5.76 4.16 6.73
N PRO A 95 6.24 3.20 5.91
CA PRO A 95 6.99 3.50 4.70
C PRO A 95 6.24 4.50 3.81
N ARG A 96 6.88 5.64 3.52
CA ARG A 96 6.30 6.68 2.67
C ARG A 96 6.51 6.37 1.19
N ARG A 97 5.51 6.70 0.39
CA ARG A 97 5.59 6.62 -1.06
C ARG A 97 6.25 7.90 -1.56
N ASP A 98 7.41 7.77 -2.20
CA ASP A 98 8.22 8.90 -2.68
C ASP A 98 8.17 9.08 -4.20
N PHE A 99 7.11 8.59 -4.86
CA PHE A 99 6.92 8.64 -6.31
C PHE A 99 5.45 8.87 -6.71
#